data_AF-A0A938P608-F1
#
_entry.id   AF-A0A938P608-F1
#
_cell.length_a   1.000
_cell.length_b   1.000
_cell.length_c   1.000
_cell.angle_alpha   90.00
_cell.angle_beta   90.00
_cell.angle_gamma   90.00
#
_symmetry.space_group_name_H-M   'P 1'
#
loop_
_entity.id
_entity.type
_entity.pdbx_description
1 polymer ?
#
loop_
_entity_poly.entity_id
_entity_poly.type
_entity_poly.pdbx_seq_one_letter_code
_entity_poly.pdbx_strand_id
1 'polypeptide(L)'
;MSISLFFKNIIKVNVSWIIFSLFAFLAGLTEKDWPKEYFKSLISFLSKHQNYKIILQGNKRQRRFIKKIMLKKSESVFNIAGKYSLHESSSLLSKLTYLLAMIWIFTYGSSIRINMIGLVDCGSYGIFFPYP
;
A
#
# COMPACT_ATOMS: atom_id res chain seq x y z
N MET A 1 -3.60 -19.58 -0.49
CA MET A 1 -2.45 -19.38 -1.40
C MET A 1 -1.27 -18.93 -0.54
N SER A 2 -0.26 -19.78 -0.36
CA SER A 2 0.87 -19.46 0.53
C SER A 2 1.66 -18.25 0.00
N ILE A 3 2.12 -17.38 0.90
CA ILE A 3 2.93 -16.18 0.58
C ILE A 3 4.23 -16.56 -0.13
N SER A 4 4.79 -17.72 0.17
CA SER A 4 5.98 -18.23 -0.51
C SER A 4 5.71 -18.46 -2.00
N LEU A 5 4.53 -18.93 -2.37
CA LEU A 5 4.08 -19.14 -3.75
C LEU A 5 3.78 -17.82 -4.47
N PHE A 6 3.16 -16.85 -3.76
CA PHE A 6 2.99 -15.51 -4.30
C PHE A 6 4.34 -14.90 -4.65
N PHE A 7 5.31 -14.95 -3.74
CA PHE A 7 6.63 -14.37 -3.97
C PHE A 7 7.47 -15.13 -5.01
N LYS A 8 7.44 -16.48 -5.02
CA LYS A 8 8.17 -17.29 -6.01
C LYS A 8 7.74 -17.01 -7.45
N ASN A 9 6.45 -16.78 -7.68
CA ASN A 9 5.93 -16.53 -9.03
C ASN A 9 6.10 -15.07 -9.49
N ILE A 10 6.49 -14.16 -8.61
CA ILE A 10 6.26 -12.73 -8.84
C ILE A 10 7.53 -11.88 -8.65
N ILE A 11 8.46 -12.27 -7.76
CA ILE A 11 9.74 -11.57 -7.60
C ILE A 11 10.69 -12.02 -8.71
N LYS A 12 10.77 -11.22 -9.78
CA LYS A 12 12.00 -11.13 -10.58
C LYS A 12 12.91 -10.08 -9.93
N VAL A 13 14.21 -10.32 -9.99
CA VAL A 13 15.29 -9.66 -9.22
C VAL A 13 15.49 -8.16 -9.54
N ASN A 14 14.66 -7.55 -10.39
CA ASN A 14 14.87 -6.16 -10.86
C ASN A 14 13.60 -5.27 -10.83
N VAL A 15 12.61 -5.63 -10.01
CA VAL A 15 11.34 -4.88 -9.92
C VAL A 15 11.26 -4.18 -8.56
N SER A 16 11.06 -2.86 -8.58
CA SER A 16 10.77 -2.09 -7.38
C SER A 16 9.33 -2.31 -6.96
N TRP A 17 9.13 -2.71 -5.71
CA TRP A 17 7.80 -3.00 -5.17
C TRP A 17 7.29 -1.83 -4.35
N ILE A 18 6.14 -1.29 -4.76
CA ILE A 18 5.45 -0.22 -4.02
C ILE A 18 4.16 -0.80 -3.46
N ILE A 19 4.05 -0.87 -2.13
CA ILE A 19 2.73 -1.04 -1.51
C ILE A 19 2.09 0.31 -1.35
N PHE A 20 0.86 0.41 -1.83
CA PHE A 20 -0.07 1.42 -1.36
C PHE A 20 -0.86 0.81 -0.21
N SER A 21 -0.54 1.26 1.01
CA SER A 21 -1.47 1.08 2.11
C SER A 21 -2.48 2.21 2.04
N LEU A 22 -3.54 1.92 1.32
CA LEU A 22 -4.63 2.83 1.11
C LEU A 22 -5.51 2.76 2.36
N PHE A 23 -5.71 3.90 3.00
CA PHE A 23 -6.70 4.17 4.04
C PHE A 23 -6.28 3.98 5.50
N ALA A 24 -6.37 5.10 6.20
CA ALA A 24 -6.49 5.26 7.64
C ALA A 24 -7.92 4.89 8.10
N PHE A 25 -8.32 3.62 8.00
CA PHE A 25 -9.63 3.21 8.52
C PHE A 25 -9.57 3.04 10.04
N LEU A 26 -9.52 4.16 10.76
CA LEU A 26 -9.67 4.17 12.21
C LEU A 26 -10.78 5.12 12.71
N ALA A 27 -11.52 5.83 11.85
CA ALA A 27 -12.51 6.79 12.39
C ALA A 27 -13.81 7.01 11.59
N GLY A 28 -14.07 6.33 10.47
CA GLY A 28 -15.30 6.59 9.68
C GLY A 28 -15.42 8.02 9.11
N LEU A 29 -14.35 8.81 9.22
CA LEU A 29 -14.25 10.18 8.71
C LEU A 29 -13.72 10.12 7.28
N THR A 30 -14.60 10.31 6.31
CA THR A 30 -14.29 10.32 4.87
C THR A 30 -13.43 11.51 4.42
N GLU A 31 -13.25 12.51 5.29
CA GLU A 31 -12.58 13.76 4.98
C GLU A 31 -11.04 13.68 5.03
N LYS A 32 -10.48 12.67 5.69
CA LYS A 32 -9.01 12.47 5.83
C LYS A 32 -8.42 11.55 4.78
N ASP A 33 -9.25 11.09 3.85
CA ASP A 33 -8.85 10.18 2.80
C ASP A 33 -8.47 10.96 1.55
N TRP A 34 -7.32 10.60 0.97
CA TRP A 34 -6.91 11.21 -0.30
C TRP A 34 -7.95 10.90 -1.39
N PRO A 35 -8.34 11.90 -2.21
CA PRO A 35 -9.32 11.70 -3.25
C PRO A 35 -9.04 10.49 -4.13
N LYS A 36 -10.11 9.76 -4.45
CA LYS A 36 -10.07 8.53 -5.24
C LYS A 36 -9.41 8.73 -6.60
N GLU A 37 -9.61 9.90 -7.19
CA GLU A 37 -9.11 10.34 -8.48
C GLU A 37 -7.58 10.43 -8.45
N TYR A 38 -7.00 10.91 -7.34
CA TYR A 38 -5.56 10.99 -7.17
C TYR A 38 -4.93 9.61 -6.99
N PHE A 39 -5.56 8.71 -6.25
CA PHE A 39 -5.13 7.31 -6.21
C PHE A 39 -5.12 6.68 -7.60
N LYS A 40 -6.17 6.90 -8.40
CA LYS A 40 -6.23 6.42 -9.79
C LYS A 40 -5.11 6.99 -10.65
N SER A 41 -4.88 8.30 -10.58
CA SER A 41 -3.83 8.98 -11.35
C SER A 41 -2.44 8.46 -10.96
N LEU A 42 -2.18 8.28 -9.67
CA LEU A 42 -0.90 7.78 -9.17
C LEU A 42 -0.68 6.31 -9.53
N ILE A 43 -1.69 5.45 -9.37
CA ILE A 43 -1.63 4.06 -9.82
C ILE A 43 -1.40 4.01 -11.33
N SER A 44 -2.10 4.83 -12.11
CA SER A 44 -1.91 4.92 -13.57
C SER A 44 -0.47 5.29 -13.91
N PHE A 45 0.03 6.37 -13.31
CA PHE A 45 1.38 6.86 -13.51
C PHE A 45 2.42 5.78 -13.21
N LEU A 46 2.40 5.20 -12.01
CA LEU A 46 3.34 4.15 -11.61
C LEU A 46 3.21 2.88 -12.46
N SER A 47 1.99 2.51 -12.87
CA SER A 47 1.77 1.30 -13.68
C SER A 47 2.34 1.41 -15.11
N LYS A 48 2.53 2.63 -15.64
CA LYS A 48 3.18 2.86 -16.94
C LYS A 48 4.68 2.59 -16.90
N HIS A 49 5.28 2.64 -15.71
CA HIS A 49 6.69 2.33 -15.51
C HIS A 49 6.85 0.82 -15.26
N GLN A 50 7.41 0.10 -16.22
CA GLN A 50 7.55 -1.37 -16.18
C GLN A 50 8.36 -1.89 -14.98
N ASN A 51 9.12 -1.02 -14.32
CA ASN A 51 9.94 -1.35 -13.17
C ASN A 51 9.17 -1.38 -11.85
N TYR A 52 7.91 -0.94 -11.83
CA TYR A 52 7.09 -0.94 -10.61
C TYR A 52 6.00 -1.98 -10.67
N LYS A 53 5.92 -2.77 -9.60
CA LYS A 53 4.73 -3.55 -9.28
C LYS A 53 4.07 -2.97 -8.04
N ILE A 54 2.77 -2.78 -8.16
CA ILE A 54 1.94 -2.06 -7.21
C ILE A 54 1.10 -3.07 -6.46
N ILE A 55 1.25 -3.12 -5.15
CA ILE A 55 0.40 -3.95 -4.30
C ILE A 55 -0.52 -3.03 -3.50
N LEU A 56 -1.83 -3.21 -3.67
CA LEU A 56 -2.87 -2.47 -2.96
C LEU A 56 -3.32 -3.30 -1.76
N GLN A 57 -2.95 -2.84 -0.57
CA GLN A 57 -3.26 -3.48 0.70
C GLN A 57 -4.42 -2.78 1.40
N GLY A 58 -5.17 -3.55 2.17
CA GLY A 58 -6.25 -3.06 3.01
C GLY A 58 -6.99 -4.19 3.73
N ASN A 59 -7.96 -3.85 4.55
CA ASN A 59 -8.87 -4.78 5.20
C ASN A 59 -9.97 -5.28 4.23
N LYS A 60 -10.77 -6.24 4.68
CA LYS A 60 -11.86 -6.84 3.87
C LYS A 60 -12.92 -5.81 3.44
N ARG A 61 -13.19 -4.79 4.27
CA ARG A 61 -14.17 -3.73 3.96
C ARG A 61 -13.68 -2.81 2.83
N GLN A 62 -12.38 -2.53 2.80
CA GLN A 62 -11.73 -1.69 1.79
C GLN A 62 -11.57 -2.35 0.42
N ARG A 63 -11.72 -3.68 0.33
CA ARG A 63 -11.59 -4.41 -0.94
C ARG A 63 -12.47 -3.85 -2.06
N ARG A 64 -13.69 -3.39 -1.74
CA ARG A 64 -14.61 -2.77 -2.72
C ARG A 64 -14.08 -1.42 -3.20
N PHE A 65 -13.54 -0.59 -2.31
CA PHE A 65 -12.92 0.68 -2.67
C PHE A 65 -11.70 0.44 -3.57
N ILE A 66 -10.81 -0.47 -3.17
CA ILE A 66 -9.59 -0.80 -3.92
C ILE A 66 -9.94 -1.28 -5.33
N LYS A 67 -10.98 -2.12 -5.48
CA LYS A 67 -11.48 -2.51 -6.81
C LYS A 67 -11.93 -1.33 -7.67
N LYS A 68 -12.45 -0.25 -7.08
CA LYS A 68 -12.92 0.94 -7.80
C LYS A 68 -11.79 1.89 -8.24
N ILE A 69 -10.61 1.81 -7.64
CA ILE A 69 -9.42 2.59 -8.02
C ILE A 69 -8.43 1.81 -8.87
N MET A 70 -8.46 0.48 -8.80
CA MET A 70 -7.80 -0.34 -9.79
C MET A 70 -8.38 0.01 -11.16
N LEU A 71 -7.53 0.54 -12.03
CA LEU A 71 -7.82 0.66 -13.44
C LEU A 71 -7.92 -0.76 -14.05
N LYS A 72 -8.50 -0.91 -15.26
CA LYS A 72 -8.65 -2.20 -15.97
C LYS A 72 -7.42 -3.10 -15.76
N LYS A 73 -7.64 -4.41 -15.59
CA LYS A 73 -6.62 -5.45 -15.30
C LYS A 73 -5.23 -5.05 -15.82
N SER A 74 -4.43 -4.44 -14.94
CA SER A 74 -3.02 -4.23 -15.19
C SER A 74 -2.26 -5.37 -14.54
N GLU A 75 -1.36 -6.00 -15.28
CA GLU A 75 -0.49 -7.07 -14.76
C GLU A 75 0.46 -6.56 -13.68
N SER A 76 0.65 -5.25 -13.57
CA SER A 76 1.50 -4.62 -12.55
C SER A 76 0.77 -4.27 -11.26
N VAL A 77 -0.56 -4.41 -11.17
CA VAL A 77 -1.36 -3.97 -9.99
C VAL A 77 -2.09 -5.13 -9.32
N PHE A 78 -1.77 -5.39 -8.06
CA PHE A 78 -2.30 -6.52 -7.29
C PHE A 78 -3.15 -6.06 -6.11
N ASN A 79 -4.41 -6.48 -6.05
CA ASN A 79 -5.25 -6.28 -4.87
C ASN A 79 -5.14 -7.47 -3.91
N ILE A 80 -4.60 -7.18 -2.72
CA ILE A 80 -4.43 -8.14 -1.63
C ILE A 80 -5.32 -7.85 -0.43
N ALA A 81 -6.26 -6.91 -0.56
CA ALA A 81 -7.07 -6.45 0.56
C ALA A 81 -7.93 -7.57 1.15
N GLY A 82 -7.79 -7.78 2.46
CA GLY A 82 -8.45 -8.83 3.22
C GLY A 82 -8.06 -10.25 2.81
N LYS A 83 -6.94 -10.45 2.10
CA LYS A 83 -6.44 -11.80 1.74
C LYS A 83 -5.44 -12.38 2.73
N TYR A 84 -4.73 -11.52 3.46
CA TYR A 84 -3.64 -11.89 4.36
C TYR A 84 -3.93 -11.41 5.78
N SER A 85 -3.43 -12.15 6.77
CA SER A 85 -3.39 -11.72 8.17
C SER A 85 -2.40 -10.56 8.36
N LEU A 86 -2.40 -9.95 9.56
CA LEU A 86 -1.44 -8.88 9.91
C LEU A 86 0.01 -9.40 9.85
N HIS A 87 0.26 -10.58 10.41
CA HIS A 87 1.60 -11.19 10.41
C HIS A 87 2.10 -11.49 8.99
N GLU A 88 1.23 -12.05 8.16
CA GLU A 88 1.48 -12.30 6.75
C GLU A 88 1.74 -11.02 5.95
N SER A 89 0.97 -9.98 6.24
CA SER A 89 1.18 -8.64 5.68
C SER A 89 2.53 -8.04 6.10
N SER A 90 2.97 -8.28 7.34
CA SER A 90 4.30 -7.88 7.83
C SER A 90 5.42 -8.48 7.01
N SER A 91 5.35 -9.80 6.81
CA SER A 91 6.32 -10.52 5.99
C SER A 91 6.33 -10.01 4.54
N LEU A 92 5.15 -9.64 4.02
CA LEU A 92 5.04 -9.06 2.71
C LEU A 92 5.70 -7.68 2.61
N LEU A 93 5.40 -6.80 3.57
CA LEU A 93 5.94 -5.45 3.64
C LEU A 93 7.47 -5.48 3.77
N SER A 94 8.04 -6.36 4.59
CA SER A 94 9.50 -6.46 4.81
C SER A 94 10.33 -6.70 3.53
N LYS A 95 9.68 -7.08 2.42
CA LYS A 95 10.32 -7.35 1.12
C LYS A 95 10.12 -6.22 0.11
N LEU A 96 9.48 -5.12 0.49
CA LEU A 96 9.23 -4.00 -0.40
C LEU A 96 10.41 -3.06 -0.52
N THR A 97 10.44 -2.33 -1.64
CA THR A 97 11.38 -1.23 -1.86
C THR A 97 10.84 0.05 -1.24
N TYR A 98 9.55 0.32 -1.45
CA TYR A 98 8.89 1.51 -0.93
C TYR A 98 7.48 1.20 -0.41
N LEU A 99 7.09 1.92 0.63
CA LEU A 99 5.73 1.90 1.17
C LEU A 99 5.14 3.31 1.07
N LEU A 100 4.07 3.46 0.29
CA LEU A 100 3.31 4.70 0.23
C LEU A 100 2.08 4.57 1.11
N ALA A 101 1.99 5.44 2.12
CA ALA A 101 1.05 5.25 3.21
C ALA A 101 0.52 6.55 3.83
N MET A 102 -0.64 6.42 4.48
CA MET A 102 -1.22 7.43 5.37
C MET A 102 -0.69 7.25 6.80
N ILE A 103 -0.77 8.32 7.60
CA ILE A 103 -0.17 8.52 8.94
C ILE A 103 -0.15 7.26 9.84
N TRP A 104 -1.25 6.49 9.92
CA TRP A 104 -1.33 5.33 10.81
C TRP A 104 -0.49 4.12 10.41
N ILE A 105 -0.19 3.93 9.11
CA ILE A 105 0.68 2.83 8.69
C ILE A 105 2.16 3.16 8.94
N PHE A 106 2.53 4.42 9.12
CA PHE A 106 3.94 4.78 9.27
C PHE A 106 4.57 4.22 10.54
N THR A 107 3.84 4.20 11.66
CA THR A 107 4.35 3.61 12.90
C THR A 107 4.70 2.14 12.67
N TYR A 108 3.84 1.42 11.95
CA TYR A 108 4.08 0.05 11.55
C TYR A 108 5.23 -0.10 10.55
N GLY A 109 5.27 0.72 9.50
CA GLY A 109 6.33 0.68 8.49
C GLY A 109 7.71 1.05 9.02
N SER A 110 7.77 1.93 10.04
CA SER A 110 9.01 2.30 10.75
C SER A 110 9.61 1.09 11.46
N SER A 111 8.77 0.29 12.13
CA SER A 111 9.20 -0.88 12.88
C SER A 111 9.90 -1.94 12.01
N ILE A 112 9.61 -1.96 10.71
CA ILE A 112 10.13 -2.91 9.73
C ILE A 112 11.19 -2.32 8.79
N ARG A 113 11.65 -1.08 9.07
CA ARG A 113 12.75 -0.39 8.36
C ARG A 113 12.56 -0.30 6.83
N ILE A 114 11.35 0.01 6.40
CA ILE A 114 11.03 0.23 4.98
C ILE A 114 11.17 1.71 4.63
N ASN A 115 11.66 2.00 3.42
CA ASN A 115 11.61 3.35 2.86
C ASN A 115 10.15 3.75 2.64
N MET A 116 9.67 4.73 3.40
CA MET A 116 8.28 5.18 3.34
C MET A 116 8.15 6.51 2.64
N ILE A 117 7.14 6.62 1.77
CA ILE A 117 6.66 7.89 1.25
C ILE A 117 5.33 8.19 1.91
N GLY A 118 5.32 9.33 2.57
CA GLY A 118 4.23 9.73 3.41
C GLY A 118 3.23 10.67 2.79
N LEU A 119 1.96 10.29 2.81
CA LEU A 119 0.87 11.24 2.54
C LEU A 119 0.31 11.72 3.87
N VAL A 120 0.59 12.99 4.19
CA VAL A 120 0.13 13.65 5.39
C VAL A 120 -0.90 14.69 4.98
N ASP A 121 -2.12 14.49 5.45
CA ASP A 121 -3.18 15.50 5.35
C ASP A 121 -3.20 16.37 6.62
N CYS A 122 -4.23 17.21 6.82
CA CYS A 122 -4.48 18.17 7.91
C CYS A 122 -4.36 17.68 9.39
N GLY A 123 -3.71 16.56 9.68
CA GLY A 123 -3.41 16.08 11.03
C GLY A 123 -2.21 16.78 11.67
N SER A 124 -2.20 16.83 13.00
CA SER A 124 -1.10 17.39 13.78
C SER A 124 0.20 16.61 13.54
N TYR A 125 1.18 17.28 12.95
CA TYR A 125 2.55 16.77 12.84
C TYR A 125 3.15 16.57 14.24
N GLY A 126 3.85 15.45 14.47
CA GLY A 126 4.67 15.22 15.68
C GLY A 126 4.22 14.11 16.65
N ILE A 127 2.96 13.63 16.60
CA ILE A 127 2.49 12.58 17.54
C ILE A 127 2.68 11.17 16.97
N PHE A 128 2.38 10.97 15.68
CA PHE A 128 2.37 9.65 15.04
C PHE A 128 3.38 9.50 13.89
N PHE A 129 4.34 10.43 13.81
CA PHE A 129 5.42 10.35 12.82
C PHE A 129 6.50 9.37 13.27
N PRO A 130 7.18 8.68 12.33
CA PRO A 130 8.40 7.94 12.65
C PRO A 130 9.38 8.85 13.41
N TYR A 131 9.72 8.48 14.64
CA TYR A 131 10.82 9.13 15.34
C TYR A 131 12.15 8.57 14.78
N PRO A 132 13.18 9.43 14.59
CA PRO A 132 14.49 9.01 14.11
C PRO A 132 15.18 8.01 15.06
#